data_AF-A0A0G1CH49-F1
#
_entry.id   AF-A0A0G1CH49-F1
#
_cell.length_a   1.000
_cell.length_b   1.000
_cell.length_c   1.000
_cell.angle_alpha   90.00
_cell.angle_beta   90.00
_cell.angle_gamma   90.00
#
_symmetry.space_group_name_H-M   'P 1'
#
loop_
_entity.id
_entity.type
_entity.pdbx_description
1 polymer ?
#
loop_
_entity_poly.entity_id
_entity_poly.type
_entity_poly.pdbx_seq_one_letter_code
_entity_poly.pdbx_strand_id
1 'polypeptide(L)' 'MVKAKLLTSVKDLLKEGKENGFITQDDILAVFPKPEHHLKEVDELYDKLLKLGVDVFETTSQEEETELSKSVADLEKELD' A
#
# COMPACT_ATOMS: atom_id res chain seq x y z
N MET A 1 12.00 -11.95 -9.30
CA MET A 1 10.68 -12.18 -8.67
C MET A 1 10.83 -11.85 -7.20
N VAL A 2 10.45 -10.63 -6.79
CA VAL A 2 10.43 -10.26 -5.37
C VAL A 2 9.43 -11.19 -4.71
N LYS A 3 9.86 -11.96 -3.72
CA LYS A 3 8.94 -12.80 -2.93
C LYS A 3 7.93 -11.87 -2.30
N ALA A 4 6.66 -11.95 -2.71
CA ALA A 4 5.57 -11.36 -1.96
C ALA A 4 5.64 -11.96 -0.55
N LYS A 5 6.09 -11.15 0.41
CA LYS A 5 6.14 -11.55 1.80
C LYS A 5 4.69 -11.66 2.22
N LEU A 6 4.22 -12.87 2.47
CA LEU A 6 2.83 -13.10 2.85
C LEU A 6 2.62 -12.53 4.25
N LEU A 7 2.12 -11.30 4.31
CA LEU A 7 1.64 -10.69 5.53
C LEU A 7 0.39 -11.45 5.94
N THR A 8 0.49 -12.20 7.03
CA THR A 8 -0.56 -13.13 7.49
C THR A 8 -1.15 -12.68 8.83
N SER A 9 -0.71 -11.56 9.36
CA SER A 9 -1.15 -11.05 10.66
C SER A 9 -1.01 -9.53 10.75
N VAL A 10 -1.87 -8.92 11.57
CA VAL A 10 -1.85 -7.48 11.89
C VAL A 10 -0.49 -7.01 12.40
N LYS A 11 0.21 -7.85 13.17
CA LYS A 11 1.55 -7.52 13.68
C LYS A 11 2.58 -7.38 12.56
N ASP A 12 2.47 -8.20 11.51
CA ASP A 12 3.36 -8.12 10.36
C ASP A 12 3.07 -6.85 9.55
N LEU A 13 1.79 -6.49 9.35
CA LEU A 13 1.40 -5.23 8.70
C LEU A 13 1.99 -4.00 9.41
N LEU A 14 1.86 -3.94 10.74
CA LEU A 14 2.41 -2.82 11.53
C LEU A 14 3.94 -2.77 11.48
N LYS A 15 4.59 -3.93 11.43
CA LYS A 15 6.04 -4.01 11.33
C LYS A 15 6.50 -3.56 9.94
N GLU A 16 5.90 -4.09 8.89
CA GLU A 16 6.21 -3.76 7.51
C GLU A 16 5.95 -2.28 7.22
N GLY A 17 4.81 -1.76 7.66
CA GLY A 17 4.47 -0.35 7.56
C GLY A 17 5.45 0.55 8.30
N LYS A 18 5.95 0.13 9.47
CA LYS A 18 6.96 0.88 10.21
C LYS A 18 8.35 0.82 9.56
N GLU A 19 8.70 -0.31 8.92
CA GLU A 19 10.00 -0.48 8.25
C GLU A 19 10.04 0.26 6.90
N ASN A 20 8.96 0.18 6.11
CA ASN A 20 8.89 0.76 4.77
C ASN A 20 8.28 2.18 4.74
N GLY A 21 7.59 2.58 5.81
CA GLY A 21 6.84 3.85 5.88
C GLY A 21 5.44 3.79 5.25
N PHE A 22 5.09 2.68 4.60
CA PHE A 22 3.80 2.50 3.97
C PHE A 22 3.37 1.03 3.94
N ILE A 23 2.07 0.79 3.75
CA ILE A 23 1.50 -0.51 3.40
C ILE A 23 0.54 -0.37 2.24
N THR A 24 0.19 -1.48 1.58
CA THR A 24 -0.80 -1.47 0.51
C THR A 24 -2.17 -1.98 0.96
N GLN A 25 -3.22 -1.60 0.24
CA GLN A 25 -4.56 -2.16 0.42
C GLN A 25 -4.55 -3.69 0.25
N ASP A 26 -3.76 -4.22 -0.70
CA ASP A 26 -3.64 -5.66 -0.95
C ASP A 26 -3.05 -6.39 0.27
N ASP A 27 -2.05 -5.80 0.93
CA ASP A 27 -1.49 -6.31 2.18
C ASP A 27 -2.54 -6.42 3.30
N ILE A 28 -3.40 -5.40 3.42
CA ILE A 28 -4.50 -5.41 4.40
C ILE A 28 -5.51 -6.50 4.04
N LEU A 29 -5.88 -6.63 2.76
CA LEU A 29 -6.82 -7.63 2.26
C LEU A 29 -6.26 -9.06 2.36
N ALA A 30 -4.94 -9.25 2.31
CA ALA A 30 -4.31 -10.53 2.55
C ALA A 30 -4.53 -11.03 3.98
N VAL A 31 -4.54 -10.11 4.96
CA VAL A 31 -4.83 -10.41 6.37
C VAL A 31 -6.32 -10.44 6.66
N PHE A 32 -7.08 -9.52 6.05
CA PHE A 32 -8.52 -9.39 6.17
C PHE A 32 -9.20 -9.60 4.82
N PRO A 33 -9.34 -10.86 4.35
CA PRO A 33 -9.92 -11.16 3.03
C PRO A 33 -11.40 -10.76 2.93
N LYS A 34 -12.07 -10.56 4.07
CA LYS A 34 -13.45 -10.03 4.15
C LYS A 34 -13.53 -8.92 5.20
N PRO A 35 -12.99 -7.73 4.90
CA PRO A 35 -12.88 -6.66 5.90
C PRO A 35 -14.26 -6.19 6.39
N GLU A 36 -15.30 -6.35 5.57
CA GLU A 36 -16.70 -6.09 5.90
C GLU A 36 -17.22 -6.83 7.15
N HIS A 37 -16.69 -8.02 7.46
CA HIS A 37 -17.04 -8.77 8.67
C HIS A 37 -16.18 -8.39 9.89
N HIS A 38 -15.09 -7.67 9.66
CA HIS A 38 -14.06 -7.33 10.65
C HIS A 38 -13.87 -5.81 10.77
N LEU A 39 -14.90 -5.02 10.48
CA LEU A 39 -14.84 -3.55 10.43
C LEU A 39 -14.14 -2.94 11.65
N LYS A 40 -14.44 -3.44 12.86
CA LYS A 40 -13.83 -2.93 14.09
C LYS A 40 -12.32 -3.19 14.16
N GLU A 41 -11.89 -4.38 13.76
CA GLU A 41 -10.47 -4.75 13.77
C GLU A 41 -9.70 -3.99 12.69
N VAL A 42 -10.34 -3.78 11.54
CA VAL A 42 -9.81 -2.98 10.42
C VAL A 42 -9.68 -1.52 10.85
N ASP A 43 -10.70 -0.93 11.46
CA ASP A 43 -10.66 0.43 12.02
C ASP A 43 -9.52 0.59 13.05
N GLU A 44 -9.36 -0.37 13.96
CA GLU A 44 -8.26 -0.39 14.92
C GLU A 44 -6.87 -0.52 14.25
N LEU A 45 -6.77 -1.23 13.13
CA LEU A 45 -5.54 -1.30 12.33
C LEU A 45 -5.22 0.07 11.73
N TYR A 46 -6.17 0.71 11.08
CA TYR A 46 -5.98 2.03 10.46
C TYR A 46 -5.61 3.11 11.50
N ASP A 47 -6.25 3.12 12.68
CA ASP A 47 -5.89 4.02 13.77
C ASP A 47 -4.43 3.82 14.24
N LYS A 48 -3.98 2.56 14.33
CA LYS A 48 -2.59 2.25 14.68
C LYS A 48 -1.61 2.70 13.61
N LEU A 49 -1.92 2.44 12.34
CA LEU A 49 -1.07 2.86 11.21
C LEU A 49 -0.93 4.38 11.16
N LEU A 50 -2.05 5.11 11.32
CA LEU A 50 -2.06 6.57 11.36
C LEU A 50 -1.21 7.12 12.51
N LYS A 51 -1.32 6.54 13.72
CA LYS A 51 -0.50 6.92 14.88
C LYS A 51 0.98 6.63 14.69
N LEU A 52 1.31 5.62 13.89
CA LEU A 52 2.68 5.28 13.53
C LEU A 52 3.23 6.13 12.37
N GLY A 53 2.38 6.95 11.73
CA GLY A 53 2.75 7.74 10.55
C GLY A 53 2.99 6.86 9.32
N VAL A 54 2.27 5.75 9.21
CA VAL A 54 2.35 4.81 8.08
C VAL A 54 1.23 5.14 7.09
N ASP A 55 1.60 5.41 5.85
CA ASP A 55 0.65 5.64 4.77
C ASP A 55 0.08 4.34 4.22
N VAL A 56 -1.20 4.36 3.81
CA VAL A 56 -1.87 3.23 3.16
C VAL A 56 -2.13 3.62 1.71
N PHE A 57 -1.50 2.91 0.77
CA PHE A 57 -1.71 3.14 -0.65
C PHE A 57 -2.65 2.09 -1.24
N GLU A 58 -3.59 2.56 -2.04
CA GLU A 58 -4.35 1.66 -2.90
C GLU A 58 -3.45 1.28 -4.09
N THR A 59 -3.28 -0.02 -4.34
CA THR A 59 -2.61 -0.48 -5.56
C THR A 59 -3.61 -0.39 -6.70
N THR A 60 -3.97 0.84 -7.08
CA THR A 60 -4.36 1.13 -8.45
C THR A 60 -3.19 0.69 -9.32
N SER A 61 -3.47 -0.10 -10.34
CA SER A 61 -2.52 -0.85 -11.13
C SER A 61 -1.25 -0.07 -11.47
N GLN A 62 -0.18 -0.80 -11.79
CA GLN A 62 1.03 -0.34 -12.50
C GLN A 62 0.77 0.61 -13.71
N GLU A 63 -0.48 0.77 -14.12
CA GLU A 63 -0.99 1.75 -15.08
C GLU A 63 -0.65 3.19 -14.67
N GLU A 64 -0.88 3.62 -13.43
CA GLU A 64 -0.60 5.03 -13.03
C GLU A 64 0.90 5.35 -13.04
N GLU A 65 1.75 4.38 -12.68
CA GLU A 65 3.21 4.52 -12.77
C GLU A 65 3.68 4.61 -14.24
N THR A 66 3.08 3.83 -15.14
CA THR A 66 3.38 3.95 -16.59
C THR A 66 2.86 5.24 -17.21
N GLU A 67 1.77 5.80 -16.70
CA GLU A 67 1.21 7.07 -17.16
C GLU A 67 2.09 8.23 -16.71
N LEU A 68 2.46 8.28 -15.41
CA LEU A 68 3.41 9.27 -14.88
C LEU A 68 4.75 9.23 -15.62
N SER A 69 5.29 8.03 -15.88
CA SER A 69 6.57 7.88 -16.59
C SER A 69 6.48 8.32 -18.05
N LYS A 70 5.36 8.07 -18.74
CA LYS A 70 5.10 8.60 -20.09
C LYS A 70 4.95 10.11 -20.10
N SER A 71 4.22 10.69 -19.15
CA SER A 71 4.05 12.13 -19.05
C SER A 71 5.39 12.85 -18.85
N VAL A 72 6.28 12.29 -18.02
CA VAL A 72 7.63 12.86 -17.81
C VAL A 72 8.48 12.78 -19.09
N ALA A 73 8.47 11.64 -19.80
CA ALA A 73 9.24 11.46 -21.03
C ALA A 73 8.77 12.35 -22.19
N ASP A 74 7.47 12.65 -22.28
CA ASP A 74 6.91 13.55 -23.31
C ASP A 74 7.35 15.00 -23.07
N LEU A 75 7.36 15.44 -21.79
CA LEU A 75 7.79 16.78 -21.40
C LEU A 75 9.29 17.04 -21.65
N GLU A 76 10.15 16.03 -21.47
CA GLU A 76 11.59 16.16 -21.76
C GLU A 76 11.86 16.36 -23.27
N LYS A 77 11.01 15.79 -24.13
CA LYS A 77 11.18 15.84 -25.59
C LYS A 77 10.76 17.18 -26.21
N GLU A 78 9.97 17.99 -25.51
CA GLU A 78 9.54 19.32 -25.98
C GLU A 78 10.53 20.44 -25.63
N LEU A 79 11.59 20.14 -24.90
CA LEU A 79 12.62 21.09 -24.46
C LEU A 79 13.90 21.07 -25.34
N ASP A 80 13.97 20.16 -26.31
CA ASP A 80 15.03 20.05 -27.33
C ASP A 80 14.62 20.64 -28.70
#